data_AF-A0A7I9ZSA3-F1
#
_entry.id   AF-A0A7I9ZSA3-F1
#
_cell.length_a   1.000
_cell.length_b   1.000
_cell.length_c   1.000
_cell.angle_alpha   90.00
_cell.angle_beta   90.00
_cell.angle_gamma   90.00
#
_symmetry.space_group_name_H-M   'P 1'
#
loop_
_entity.id
_entity.type
_entity.pdbx_description
1 polymer ?
#
loop_
_entity_poly.entity_id
_entity_poly.type
_entity_poly.pdbx_seq_one_letter_code
_entity_poly.pdbx_strand_id
1 'polypeptide(L)'
;MPTARPRYQVTETPEVARALDRAATRWPGEPRSKLLVRLVEAGAHLLENAEQAESLTHRTAVLASAGRYAEAFSPDYLTDLRADWPA
;
A
#
# COMPACT_ATOMS: atom_id res chain seq x y z
N MET A 1 -3.25 -13.93 -33.51
CA MET A 1 -3.44 -14.21 -32.07
C MET A 1 -3.46 -12.90 -31.29
N PRO A 2 -4.64 -12.29 -31.05
CA PRO A 2 -4.73 -11.19 -30.11
C PRO A 2 -4.66 -11.78 -28.69
N THR A 3 -3.61 -11.47 -27.95
CA THR A 3 -3.55 -11.78 -26.52
C THR A 3 -4.53 -10.86 -25.79
N ALA A 4 -5.37 -11.40 -24.90
CA ALA A 4 -6.38 -10.64 -24.16
C ALA A 4 -5.79 -9.59 -23.20
N ARG A 5 -4.50 -9.65 -22.90
CA ARG A 5 -3.82 -8.72 -21.98
C ARG A 5 -3.26 -7.50 -22.73
N PRO A 6 -3.41 -6.29 -22.16
CA PRO A 6 -2.75 -5.09 -22.67
C PRO A 6 -1.24 -5.29 -22.78
N ARG A 7 -0.64 -4.69 -23.82
CA ARG A 7 0.82 -4.64 -23.98
C ARG A 7 1.29 -3.25 -23.60
N TYR A 8 2.33 -3.19 -22.77
CA TYR A 8 3.02 -1.95 -22.44
C TYR A 8 4.37 -1.95 -23.13
N GLN A 9 4.62 -0.95 -23.97
CA GLN A 9 5.93 -0.75 -24.58
C GLN A 9 6.79 0.07 -23.64
N VAL A 10 8.01 -0.41 -23.39
CA VAL A 10 8.99 0.27 -22.53
C VAL A 10 10.26 0.46 -23.35
N THR A 11 10.72 1.70 -23.44
CA THR A 11 12.03 2.03 -23.99
C THR A 11 13.07 1.89 -22.89
N GLU A 12 14.16 1.19 -23.17
CA GLU A 12 15.25 1.06 -22.21
C GLU A 12 16.07 2.36 -22.17
N THR A 13 15.69 3.26 -21.27
CA THR A 13 16.49 4.46 -20.95
C THR A 13 17.70 4.06 -20.09
N PRO A 14 18.70 4.95 -19.89
CA PRO A 14 19.82 4.67 -18.99
C PRO A 14 19.40 4.28 -17.56
N GLU A 15 18.30 4.85 -17.06
CA GLU A 15 17.75 4.53 -15.74
C GLU A 15 17.14 3.13 -15.71
N VAL A 16 16.37 2.78 -16.74
CA VAL A 16 15.82 1.42 -16.90
C VAL A 16 16.96 0.42 -17.03
N ALA A 17 18.00 0.74 -17.80
CA ALA A 17 19.15 -0.12 -17.97
C ALA A 17 19.84 -0.43 -16.63
N ARG A 18 20.13 0.63 -15.86
CA ARG A 18 20.71 0.53 -14.52
C ARG A 18 19.82 -0.26 -13.56
N ALA A 19 18.50 -0.07 -13.63
CA ALA A 19 17.56 -0.81 -12.79
C ALA A 19 17.60 -2.32 -13.12
N LEU A 20 17.65 -2.66 -14.40
CA LEU A 20 17.75 -4.04 -14.85
C LEU A 20 19.10 -4.68 -14.53
N ASP A 21 20.19 -3.93 -14.58
CA ASP A 21 21.51 -4.44 -14.19
C ASP A 21 21.53 -4.77 -12.69
N ARG A 22 20.92 -3.92 -11.85
CA ARG A 22 20.71 -4.24 -10.43
C ARG A 22 19.78 -5.43 -10.24
N ALA A 23 18.73 -5.55 -11.04
CA ALA A 23 17.84 -6.71 -10.98
C ALA A 23 18.58 -8.01 -11.34
N ALA A 24 19.50 -7.96 -12.31
CA ALA A 24 20.30 -9.11 -12.72
C ALA A 24 21.25 -9.59 -11.61
N THR A 25 21.70 -8.72 -10.70
CA THR A 25 22.47 -9.18 -9.53
C THR A 25 21.60 -10.00 -8.57
N ARG A 26 20.32 -9.62 -8.42
CA ARG A 26 19.35 -10.28 -7.55
C ARG A 26 18.72 -11.54 -8.15
N TRP A 27 18.59 -11.57 -9.48
CA TRP A 27 18.04 -12.67 -10.28
C TRP A 27 18.98 -13.00 -11.46
N PRO A 28 20.12 -13.64 -11.19
CA PRO A 28 21.13 -13.91 -12.21
C PRO A 28 20.61 -14.86 -13.28
N GLY A 29 20.98 -14.60 -14.54
CA GLY A 29 20.64 -15.44 -15.70
C GLY A 29 19.23 -15.24 -16.27
N GLU A 30 18.39 -14.41 -15.65
CA GLU A 30 17.08 -14.07 -16.24
C GLU A 30 17.23 -13.05 -17.38
N PRO A 31 16.46 -13.18 -18.48
CA PRO A 31 16.48 -12.20 -19.56
C PRO A 31 15.89 -10.86 -19.10
N ARG A 32 16.34 -9.75 -19.69
CA ARG A 32 15.92 -8.38 -19.32
C ARG A 32 14.40 -8.19 -19.30
N SER A 33 13.67 -8.80 -20.24
CA SER A 33 12.21 -8.76 -20.27
C SER A 33 11.56 -9.39 -19.04
N LYS A 34 12.15 -10.47 -18.50
CA LYS A 34 11.68 -11.11 -17.27
C LYS A 34 12.05 -10.29 -16.04
N LEU A 35 13.24 -9.69 -16.04
CA LEU A 35 13.67 -8.76 -15.00
C LEU A 35 12.75 -7.52 -14.89
N LEU A 36 12.25 -7.00 -16.02
CA LEU A 36 11.22 -5.94 -15.99
C LEU A 36 9.97 -6.38 -15.23
N VAL A 37 9.48 -7.59 -15.48
CA VAL A 37 8.31 -8.14 -14.77
C VAL A 37 8.62 -8.29 -13.27
N ARG A 38 9.78 -8.86 -12.92
CA ARG A 38 10.21 -8.99 -11.51
C ARG A 38 10.27 -7.65 -10.78
N LEU A 39 10.77 -6.62 -11.45
CA LEU A 39 10.84 -5.27 -10.88
C LEU A 39 9.45 -4.66 -10.65
N VAL A 40 8.51 -4.88 -11.58
CA VAL A 40 7.12 -4.44 -11.40
C VAL A 40 6.46 -5.15 -10.22
N GLU A 41 6.61 -6.47 -10.11
CA GLU A 41 6.09 -7.26 -8.99
C GLU A 41 6.71 -6.83 -7.66
N ALA A 42 8.04 -6.67 -7.61
CA ALA A 42 8.73 -6.20 -6.42
C ALA A 42 8.29 -4.78 -6.02
N GLY A 43 8.08 -3.89 -6.99
CA GLY A 43 7.56 -2.55 -6.76
C GLY A 43 6.14 -2.57 -6.19
N ALA A 44 5.25 -3.40 -6.74
CA ALA A 44 3.89 -3.57 -6.25
C ALA A 44 3.86 -4.00 -4.77
N HIS A 45 4.66 -5.01 -4.41
CA HIS A 45 4.75 -5.46 -3.02
C HIS A 45 5.30 -4.39 -2.06
N LEU A 46 6.25 -3.56 -2.51
CA LEU A 46 6.74 -2.45 -1.70
C LEU A 46 5.66 -1.40 -1.43
N LEU A 47 4.84 -1.09 -2.44
CA LEU A 47 3.73 -0.15 -2.31
C LEU A 47 2.64 -0.71 -1.37
N GLU A 48 2.23 -1.95 -1.56
CA GLU A 48 1.25 -2.64 -0.69
C GLU A 48 1.69 -2.64 0.78
N ASN A 49 2.97 -2.94 1.04
CA ASN A 49 3.51 -2.95 2.39
C ASN A 49 3.56 -1.54 3.01
N ALA A 50 3.86 -0.51 2.22
CA ALA A 50 3.85 0.88 2.68
C ALA A 50 2.45 1.33 3.08
N GLU A 51 1.44 1.04 2.24
CA GLU A 51 0.03 1.33 2.53
C GLU A 51 -0.45 0.61 3.81
N GLN A 52 -0.07 -0.65 3.98
CA GLN A 52 -0.38 -1.40 5.20
C GLN A 52 0.27 -0.77 6.44
N ALA A 53 1.54 -0.37 6.35
CA ALA A 53 2.25 0.27 7.45
C ALA A 53 1.63 1.63 7.84
N GLU A 54 1.23 2.44 6.85
CA GLU A 54 0.52 3.70 7.09
C GLU A 54 -0.84 3.45 7.77
N SER A 55 -1.60 2.47 7.28
CA SER A 55 -2.90 2.08 7.86
C SER A 55 -2.76 1.61 9.31
N LEU A 56 -1.74 0.79 9.61
CA LEU A 56 -1.44 0.35 10.97
C LEU A 56 -1.02 1.50 11.87
N THR A 57 -0.22 2.43 11.36
CA THR A 57 0.21 3.63 12.11
C THR A 57 -0.99 4.50 12.44
N HIS A 58 -1.86 4.78 11.46
CA HIS A 58 -3.08 5.53 11.65
C HIS A 58 -4.00 4.85 12.67
N ARG A 59 -4.24 3.53 12.54
CA ARG A 59 -5.06 2.77 13.48
C ARG A 59 -4.50 2.81 14.90
N THR A 60 -3.19 2.69 15.05
CA THR A 60 -2.52 2.78 16.36
C THR A 60 -2.73 4.16 16.98
N ALA A 61 -2.59 5.24 16.21
CA ALA A 61 -2.81 6.59 16.69
C ALA A 61 -4.27 6.84 17.12
N VAL A 62 -5.24 6.32 16.35
CA VAL A 62 -6.66 6.36 16.72
C VAL A 62 -6.90 5.59 18.01
N LEU A 63 -6.39 4.35 18.14
CA LEU A 63 -6.60 3.56 19.35
C LEU A 63 -5.91 4.14 20.59
N ALA A 64 -4.73 4.76 20.43
CA ALA A 64 -4.03 5.42 21.53
C ALA A 64 -4.75 6.68 22.06
N SER A 65 -5.59 7.30 21.23
CA SER A 65 -6.40 8.46 21.60
C SER A 65 -7.84 8.10 21.97
N ALA A 66 -8.36 7.00 21.43
CA ALA A 66 -9.69 6.48 21.73
C ALA A 66 -9.82 6.13 23.21
N GLY A 67 -10.91 6.57 23.84
CA GLY A 67 -11.18 6.26 25.25
C GLY A 67 -10.31 7.03 26.26
N ARG A 68 -9.38 7.89 25.82
CA ARG A 68 -8.52 8.69 26.71
C ARG A 68 -9.31 9.61 27.66
N TYR A 69 -10.54 9.96 27.29
CA TYR A 69 -11.43 10.80 28.07
C TYR A 69 -12.69 10.06 28.53
N ALA A 70 -12.60 8.75 28.76
CA ALA A 70 -13.76 7.96 29.21
C ALA A 70 -14.43 8.54 30.47
N GLU A 71 -13.66 9.17 31.37
CA GLU A 71 -14.16 9.81 32.58
C GLU A 71 -14.79 11.20 32.34
N ALA A 72 -14.57 11.81 31.18
CA ALA A 72 -15.14 13.12 30.83
C ALA A 72 -16.60 13.02 30.35
N PHE A 73 -17.07 11.80 30.05
CA PHE A 73 -18.42 11.56 29.56
C PHE A 73 -19.21 10.74 30.59
N SER A 74 -20.45 11.18 30.85
CA SER A 74 -21.38 10.44 31.71
C SER A 74 -21.66 9.05 31.13
N PRO A 75 -21.92 8.01 31.96
CA PRO A 75 -22.36 6.70 31.49
C PRO A 75 -23.54 6.75 30.50
N ASP A 76 -24.43 7.73 30.65
CA ASP A 76 -25.64 7.89 29.83
C ASP A 76 -25.44 8.78 28.59
N TYR A 77 -24.26 9.39 28.44
CA TYR A 77 -23.97 10.40 27.40
C TYR A 77 -24.30 9.95 25.97
N LEU A 78 -23.99 8.69 25.61
CA LEU A 78 -24.30 8.16 24.28
C LEU A 78 -25.79 7.91 24.05
N THR A 79 -26.55 7.65 25.11
CA THR A 79 -28.00 7.48 25.05
C THR A 79 -28.67 8.83 24.80
N ASP A 80 -28.26 9.84 25.56
CA ASP A 80 -28.76 11.21 25.44
C ASP A 80 -28.45 11.79 24.05
N LEU A 81 -27.20 11.65 23.59
CA LEU A 81 -26.78 12.14 22.27
C LEU A 81 -27.56 11.51 21.11
N ARG A 82 -27.94 10.22 21.22
CA ARG A 82 -28.70 9.52 20.19
C ARG A 82 -30.17 9.91 20.19
N ALA A 83 -30.73 10.27 21.35
CA ALA A 83 -32.10 10.75 21.45
C ALA A 83 -32.29 12.11 20.74
N ASP A 84 -31.24 12.92 20.67
CA ASP A 84 -31.24 14.23 20.01
C ASP A 84 -31.16 14.16 18.48
N TRP A 85 -30.85 12.99 17.88
CA TRP A 85 -30.77 12.86 16.43
C TRP A 85 -32.08 12.31 15.85
N PRO A 86 -32.75 12.99 14.90
CA PRO A 86 -33.92 12.44 14.22
C PRO A 86 -33.50 11.26 13.32
N ALA A 87 -34.37 10.25 13.25
CA ALA A 87 -34.17 9.02 12.48
C ALA A 87 -33.95 9.24 10.97
#